data_AF-A0A1A8PNF7-F1
#
_entry.id   AF-A0A1A8PNF7-F1
#
_cell.length_a   1.000
_cell.length_b   1.000
_cell.length_c   1.000
_cell.angle_alpha   90.00
_cell.angle_beta   90.00
_cell.angle_gamma   90.00
#
_symmetry.space_group_name_H-M   'P 1'
#
loop_
_entity.id
_entity.type
_entity.pdbx_description
1 polymer ?
#
loop_
_entity_poly.entity_id
_entity_poly.type
_entity_poly.pdbx_seq_one_letter_code
_entity_poly.pdbx_strand_id
1 'polypeptide(L)'
;MSVFAQCPRKSTQFRSHLLVALTCVLICTSCVRSRSHVALDFLDLLFQVAQDVGDVHNDDTSRSLRATACDCLQEMETCCPGLLSQRLELLSGLRQQETSRLHQVYAGLQIVVLKNAVYQLTQEPGAGAEHLKCLLGGNTSFAWEVDQDAFQTDSKDSAMLSSLIQGSMGMMPTLHTGPDCKELRSVLSSLLEESYLFTPLCQAALLHRLTEVVAMVPGIPPTIFRAQLLRLLGTSEVCLFHATLLMKCAFTDSLFSAEDETFLLKRLLVLSQHPLLSIPEKLFYMDCILHFPENRPISCSDSDEALPVLLTPQLASTLLPTVFNDSATMLARLHLQSL
;
A
#
# COMPACT_ATOMS: atom_id res chain seq x y z
N MET A 1 22.21 -1.64 22.62
CA MET A 1 23.13 -1.88 21.48
C MET A 1 24.20 -2.94 21.73
N SER A 2 24.72 -3.12 22.96
CA SER A 2 25.75 -4.14 23.23
C SER A 2 25.28 -5.59 23.02
N VAL A 3 24.00 -5.89 23.31
CA VAL A 3 23.48 -7.27 23.25
C VAL A 3 23.46 -7.83 21.82
N PHE A 4 23.04 -7.06 20.83
CA PHE A 4 23.02 -7.51 19.43
C PHE A 4 24.44 -7.69 18.85
N ALA A 5 25.39 -6.84 19.25
CA ALA A 5 26.80 -6.97 18.88
C ALA A 5 27.47 -8.18 19.54
N GLN A 6 27.03 -8.57 20.74
CA GLN A 6 27.52 -9.75 21.47
C GLN A 6 26.94 -11.07 20.94
N CYS A 7 25.88 -11.04 20.14
CA CYS A 7 25.28 -12.24 19.56
C CYS A 7 26.16 -12.82 18.44
N PRO A 8 26.42 -14.14 18.42
CA PRO A 8 27.22 -14.75 17.37
C PRO A 8 26.56 -14.54 15.99
N ARG A 9 27.34 -14.15 14.98
CA ARG A 9 26.84 -13.88 13.62
C ARG A 9 26.12 -15.09 13.00
N LYS A 10 26.48 -16.30 13.41
CA LYS A 10 25.90 -17.57 12.93
C LYS A 10 24.48 -17.85 13.45
N SER A 11 24.03 -17.19 14.53
CA SER A 11 22.68 -17.39 15.08
C SER A 11 21.68 -16.41 14.47
N THR A 12 21.49 -16.47 13.15
CA THR A 12 20.64 -15.53 12.38
C THR A 12 19.20 -15.52 12.87
N GLN A 13 18.60 -16.67 13.14
CA GLN A 13 17.24 -16.76 13.69
C GLN A 13 17.12 -16.02 15.03
N PHE A 14 18.04 -16.23 15.96
CA PHE A 14 18.02 -15.52 17.25
C PHE A 14 18.17 -14.01 17.06
N ARG A 15 19.06 -13.58 16.16
CA ARG A 15 19.26 -12.18 15.80
C ARG A 15 17.98 -11.56 15.23
N SER A 16 17.28 -12.27 14.33
CA SER A 16 15.98 -11.82 13.80
C SER A 16 14.94 -11.63 14.90
N HIS A 17 14.76 -12.62 15.79
CA HIS A 17 13.82 -12.50 16.91
C HIS A 17 14.20 -11.38 17.87
N LEU A 18 15.50 -11.16 18.10
CA LEU A 18 15.98 -10.06 18.93
C LEU A 18 15.68 -8.70 18.29
N LEU A 19 15.85 -8.53 16.97
CA LEU A 19 15.45 -7.30 16.28
C LEU A 19 13.95 -7.04 16.46
N VAL A 20 13.11 -8.03 16.20
CA VAL A 20 11.66 -7.90 16.36
C VAL A 20 11.29 -7.53 17.80
N ALA A 21 11.86 -8.22 18.79
CA ALA A 21 11.58 -7.94 20.20
C ALA A 21 12.00 -6.52 20.60
N LEU A 22 13.17 -6.05 20.16
CA LEU A 22 13.63 -4.69 20.42
C LEU A 22 12.73 -3.64 19.75
N THR A 23 12.33 -3.87 18.49
CA THR A 23 11.39 -3.02 17.77
C THR A 23 10.06 -2.90 18.53
N CYS A 24 9.48 -4.03 18.95
CA CYS A 24 8.24 -4.04 19.74
C CYS A 24 8.39 -3.27 21.05
N VAL A 25 9.48 -3.47 21.80
CA VAL A 25 9.71 -2.75 23.06
C VAL A 25 9.83 -1.25 22.81
N LEU A 26 10.58 -0.82 21.80
CA LEU A 26 10.77 0.61 21.48
C LEU A 26 9.46 1.29 21.05
N ILE A 27 8.62 0.59 20.27
CA ILE A 27 7.30 1.07 19.86
C ILE A 27 6.37 1.18 21.09
N CYS A 28 6.25 0.10 21.88
CA CYS A 28 5.35 0.05 23.03
C CYS A 28 5.74 1.02 24.15
N THR A 29 7.03 1.33 24.30
CA THR A 29 7.52 2.30 25.29
C THR A 29 7.50 3.74 24.78
N SER A 30 6.97 4.00 23.57
CA SER A 30 6.93 5.31 22.91
C SER A 30 8.30 5.99 22.76
N CYS A 31 9.39 5.24 22.88
CA CYS A 31 10.76 5.73 22.74
C CYS A 31 11.04 6.25 21.33
N VAL A 32 10.41 5.64 20.32
CA VAL A 32 10.48 6.09 18.91
C VAL A 32 9.80 7.45 18.74
N ARG A 33 8.60 7.61 19.31
CA ARG A 33 7.85 8.89 19.29
C ARG A 33 8.59 9.99 20.05
N SER A 34 9.20 9.63 21.18
CA SER A 34 9.99 10.53 22.02
C SER A 34 11.38 10.81 21.47
N ARG A 35 11.72 10.26 20.29
CA ARG A 35 12.99 10.51 19.59
C ARG A 35 14.22 10.22 20.47
N SER A 36 14.18 9.17 21.28
CA SER A 36 15.26 8.87 22.22
C SER A 36 16.54 8.42 21.50
N HIS A 37 17.71 8.68 22.11
CA HIS A 37 19.01 8.26 21.56
C HIS A 37 19.07 6.73 21.32
N VAL A 38 18.41 5.95 22.17
CA VAL A 38 18.33 4.48 22.03
C VAL A 38 17.57 4.08 20.77
N ALA A 39 16.51 4.80 20.41
CA ALA A 39 15.77 4.56 19.18
C ALA A 39 16.62 4.93 17.95
N LEU A 40 17.38 6.02 18.00
CA LEU A 40 18.31 6.42 16.93
C LEU A 40 19.41 5.39 16.72
N ASP A 41 20.09 4.97 17.78
CA ASP A 41 21.14 3.94 17.68
C ASP A 41 20.57 2.64 17.09
N PHE A 42 19.36 2.27 17.48
CA PHE A 42 18.69 1.08 16.95
C PHE A 42 18.29 1.23 15.48
N LEU A 43 17.85 2.41 15.04
CA LEU A 43 17.61 2.68 13.63
C LEU A 43 18.90 2.57 12.81
N ASP A 44 20.01 3.14 13.29
CA ASP A 44 21.33 2.99 12.67
C ASP A 44 21.72 1.52 12.54
N LEU A 45 21.46 0.71 13.57
CA LEU A 45 21.69 -0.74 13.51
C LEU A 45 20.85 -1.42 12.45
N LEU A 46 19.55 -1.11 12.37
CA LEU A 46 18.66 -1.70 11.38
C LEU A 46 19.12 -1.37 9.96
N PHE A 47 19.55 -0.13 9.71
CA PHE A 47 20.12 0.25 8.42
C PHE A 47 21.44 -0.45 8.13
N GLN A 48 22.34 -0.57 9.12
CA GLN A 48 23.58 -1.33 8.96
C GLN A 48 23.30 -2.79 8.60
N VAL A 49 22.32 -3.42 9.26
CA VAL A 49 21.92 -4.80 8.96
C VAL A 49 21.27 -4.89 7.57
N ALA A 50 20.41 -3.95 7.18
CA ALA A 50 19.78 -3.94 5.85
C ALA A 50 20.82 -3.74 4.72
N GLN A 51 21.84 -2.92 4.96
CA GLN A 51 22.94 -2.66 4.02
C GLN A 51 24.03 -3.75 4.02
N ASP A 52 23.98 -4.70 4.95
CA ASP A 52 25.00 -5.75 5.04
C ASP A 52 24.88 -6.73 3.87
N VAL A 53 25.58 -6.43 2.76
CA VAL A 53 25.68 -7.29 1.58
C VAL A 53 26.76 -8.38 1.79
N GLY A 54 27.03 -8.77 3.04
CA GLY A 54 28.11 -9.69 3.43
C GLY A 54 28.32 -10.85 2.45
N ASP A 55 29.57 -11.00 2.02
CA ASP A 55 30.16 -11.99 1.09
C ASP A 55 29.18 -12.91 0.34
N VAL A 56 28.80 -12.50 -0.87
CA VAL A 56 28.78 -13.16 -2.22
C VAL A 56 28.43 -14.67 -2.33
N HIS A 57 28.09 -15.37 -1.26
CA HIS A 57 27.73 -16.79 -1.23
C HIS A 57 26.37 -16.97 -0.58
N ASN A 58 25.35 -16.36 -1.18
CA ASN A 58 23.96 -16.85 -1.24
C ASN A 58 23.32 -17.41 0.04
N ASP A 59 23.79 -17.08 1.24
CA ASP A 59 23.29 -17.68 2.46
C ASP A 59 21.88 -17.15 2.72
N ASP A 60 20.85 -17.98 2.50
CA ASP A 60 19.43 -17.67 2.69
C ASP A 60 19.19 -17.03 4.08
N THR A 61 20.02 -17.38 5.05
CA THR A 61 19.93 -16.90 6.43
C THR A 61 20.41 -15.46 6.63
N SER A 62 21.34 -14.97 5.81
CA SER A 62 21.73 -13.55 5.80
C SER A 62 20.61 -12.69 5.19
N ARG A 63 19.97 -13.21 4.14
CA ARG A 63 18.83 -12.56 3.49
C ARG A 63 17.62 -12.47 4.41
N SER A 64 17.31 -13.51 5.17
CA SER A 64 16.20 -13.46 6.13
C SER A 64 16.44 -12.43 7.23
N LEU A 65 17.69 -12.25 7.69
CA LEU A 65 18.02 -11.20 8.68
C LEU A 65 17.84 -9.79 8.09
N ARG A 66 18.28 -9.55 6.85
CA ARG A 66 18.05 -8.29 6.13
C ARG A 66 16.55 -8.01 5.95
N ALA A 67 15.78 -9.03 5.57
CA ALA A 67 14.32 -8.92 5.49
C ALA A 67 13.71 -8.52 6.83
N THR A 68 14.09 -9.21 7.92
CA THR A 68 13.59 -8.88 9.27
C THR A 68 13.94 -7.45 9.67
N ALA A 69 15.13 -6.96 9.32
CA ALA A 69 15.51 -5.58 9.60
C ALA A 69 14.65 -4.58 8.82
N CYS A 70 14.34 -4.87 7.56
CA CYS A 70 13.44 -4.05 6.74
C CYS A 70 12.00 -4.07 7.27
N ASP A 71 11.50 -5.24 7.69
CA ASP A 71 10.18 -5.36 8.31
C ASP A 71 10.14 -4.54 9.62
N CYS A 72 11.19 -4.57 10.43
CA CYS A 72 11.30 -3.73 11.63
C CYS A 72 11.29 -2.23 11.28
N LEU A 73 12.03 -1.81 10.25
CA LEU A 73 12.01 -0.42 9.77
C LEU A 73 10.62 -0.01 9.29
N GLN A 74 9.93 -0.90 8.57
CA GLN A 74 8.58 -0.68 8.08
C GLN A 74 7.60 -0.51 9.24
N GLU A 75 7.68 -1.36 10.27
CA GLU A 75 6.84 -1.27 11.47
C GLU A 75 7.11 -0.01 12.30
N MET A 76 8.36 0.46 12.35
CA MET A 76 8.69 1.73 13.00
C MET A 76 8.11 2.92 12.23
N GLU A 77 8.19 2.89 10.90
CA GLU A 77 7.63 3.91 10.01
C GLU A 77 6.09 3.93 10.03
N THR A 78 5.42 2.79 10.16
CA THR A 78 3.95 2.74 10.32
C THR A 78 3.51 3.29 11.68
N CYS A 79 4.27 3.03 12.74
CA CYS A 79 3.97 3.54 14.08
C CYS A 79 4.33 5.01 14.28
N CYS A 80 5.34 5.50 13.56
CA CYS A 80 5.85 6.87 13.60
C CYS A 80 6.09 7.36 12.16
N PRO A 81 5.06 7.85 11.45
CA PRO A 81 5.19 8.32 10.08
C PRO A 81 6.25 9.42 9.94
N GLY A 82 7.02 9.39 8.86
CA GLY A 82 8.06 10.37 8.51
C GLY A 82 9.44 10.10 9.11
N LEU A 83 9.58 9.07 9.95
CA LEU A 83 10.82 8.68 10.60
C LEU A 83 11.96 8.48 9.60
N LEU A 84 11.66 7.87 8.46
CA LEU A 84 12.61 7.48 7.42
C LEU A 84 12.57 8.37 6.17
N SER A 85 11.83 9.48 6.20
CA SER A 85 11.62 10.38 5.05
C SER A 85 12.93 10.83 4.37
N GLN A 86 13.97 11.11 5.16
CA GLN A 86 15.29 11.55 4.69
C GLN A 86 16.16 10.42 4.09
N ARG A 87 15.68 9.18 4.03
CA ARG A 87 16.43 8.01 3.56
C ARG A 87 15.85 7.42 2.26
N LEU A 88 14.96 8.13 1.58
CA LEU A 88 14.29 7.63 0.38
C LEU A 88 15.26 7.31 -0.76
N GLU A 89 16.29 8.13 -0.97
CA GLU A 89 17.30 7.88 -2.00
C GLU A 89 18.11 6.62 -1.67
N LEU A 90 18.54 6.46 -0.42
CA LEU A 90 19.22 5.26 0.07
C LEU A 90 18.37 3.99 -0.13
N LEU A 91 17.09 4.03 0.25
CA LEU A 91 16.17 2.91 0.07
C LEU A 91 15.97 2.58 -1.41
N SER A 92 15.91 3.60 -2.28
CA SER A 92 15.84 3.41 -3.72
C SER A 92 17.09 2.71 -4.27
N GLY A 93 18.28 3.09 -3.79
CA GLY A 93 19.54 2.47 -4.15
C GLY A 93 19.61 1.01 -3.71
N LEU A 94 19.19 0.70 -2.47
CA LEU A 94 19.12 -0.67 -1.98
C LEU A 94 18.16 -1.54 -2.81
N ARG A 95 16.99 -0.98 -3.18
CA ARG A 95 16.02 -1.66 -4.04
C ARG A 95 16.62 -1.99 -5.42
N GLN A 96 17.32 -1.03 -6.04
CA GLN A 96 17.91 -1.18 -7.38
C GLN A 96 19.11 -2.13 -7.41
N GLN A 97 19.89 -2.21 -6.33
CA GLN A 97 21.02 -3.12 -6.22
C GLN A 97 20.60 -4.57 -5.94
N GLU A 98 19.41 -4.78 -5.37
CA GLU A 98 18.94 -6.09 -4.95
C GLU A 98 18.35 -6.90 -6.12
N THR A 99 18.95 -8.07 -6.38
CA THR A 99 18.52 -8.98 -7.46
C THR A 99 17.73 -10.18 -6.95
N SER A 100 17.64 -10.37 -5.62
CA SER A 100 16.93 -11.48 -5.01
C SER A 100 15.47 -11.14 -4.67
N ARG A 101 14.75 -12.11 -4.09
CA ARG A 101 13.37 -11.89 -3.59
C ARG A 101 13.27 -10.80 -2.51
N LEU A 102 14.39 -10.36 -1.91
CA LEU A 102 14.41 -9.23 -1.00
C LEU A 102 14.02 -7.91 -1.66
N HIS A 103 14.10 -7.82 -2.99
CA HIS A 103 13.69 -6.66 -3.75
C HIS A 103 12.25 -6.22 -3.43
N GLN A 104 11.30 -7.15 -3.23
CA GLN A 104 9.92 -6.82 -2.85
C GLN A 104 9.82 -6.20 -1.45
N VAL A 105 10.71 -6.58 -0.53
CA VAL A 105 10.74 -6.06 0.85
C VAL A 105 11.26 -4.62 0.85
N TYR A 106 12.31 -4.35 0.08
CA TYR A 106 12.80 -2.98 -0.12
C TYR A 106 11.77 -2.09 -0.82
N ALA A 107 11.08 -2.60 -1.85
CA ALA A 107 10.01 -1.87 -2.52
C ALA A 107 8.84 -1.56 -1.57
N GLY A 108 8.46 -2.52 -0.72
CA GLY A 108 7.44 -2.36 0.31
C GLY A 108 7.82 -1.28 1.34
N LEU A 109 9.04 -1.32 1.86
CA LEU A 109 9.54 -0.29 2.77
C LEU A 109 9.59 1.09 2.09
N GLN A 110 10.15 1.18 0.88
CA GLN A 110 10.27 2.43 0.15
C GLN A 110 8.89 3.08 -0.10
N ILE A 111 7.88 2.31 -0.50
CA ILE A 111 6.55 2.89 -0.78
C ILE A 111 5.86 3.38 0.49
N VAL A 112 6.04 2.69 1.63
CA VAL A 112 5.47 3.12 2.92
C VAL A 112 6.11 4.43 3.35
N VAL A 113 7.44 4.53 3.30
CA VAL A 113 8.17 5.76 3.61
C VAL A 113 7.77 6.88 2.67
N LEU A 114 7.71 6.61 1.36
CA LEU A 114 7.33 7.60 0.35
C LEU A 114 5.93 8.15 0.61
N LYS A 115 4.97 7.27 0.87
CA LYS A 115 3.59 7.68 1.15
C LYS A 115 3.53 8.55 2.41
N ASN A 116 4.13 8.11 3.51
CA ASN A 116 4.10 8.87 4.76
C ASN A 116 4.80 10.23 4.62
N ALA A 117 5.91 10.28 3.88
CA ALA A 117 6.63 11.50 3.60
C ALA A 117 5.82 12.49 2.75
N VAL A 118 5.17 12.01 1.67
CA VAL A 118 4.23 12.82 0.87
C VAL A 118 3.07 13.31 1.71
N TYR A 119 2.51 12.44 2.57
CA TYR A 119 1.44 12.80 3.47
C TYR A 119 1.85 13.91 4.44
N GLN A 120 3.05 13.87 5.01
CA GLN A 120 3.54 14.95 5.88
C GLN A 120 3.70 16.28 5.13
N LEU A 121 4.26 16.25 3.92
CA LEU A 121 4.34 17.44 3.08
C LEU A 121 2.96 18.04 2.80
N THR A 122 1.89 17.22 2.70
CA THR A 122 0.53 17.76 2.50
C THR A 122 0.01 18.55 3.71
N GLN A 123 0.57 18.36 4.90
CA GLN A 123 0.19 19.06 6.12
C GLN A 123 1.03 20.33 6.35
N GLU A 124 2.18 20.45 5.69
CA GLU A 124 3.10 21.57 5.87
C GLU A 124 2.62 22.81 5.07
N PRO A 125 2.43 23.98 5.73
CA PRO A 125 1.98 25.18 5.05
C PRO A 125 3.08 25.71 4.10
N GLY A 126 2.81 25.71 2.80
CA GLY A 126 3.73 26.19 1.78
C GLY A 126 4.64 25.11 1.17
N ALA A 127 4.46 23.85 1.55
CA ALA A 127 5.11 22.73 0.87
C ALA A 127 4.66 22.65 -0.60
N GLY A 128 5.60 22.31 -1.48
CA GLY A 128 5.42 22.35 -2.93
C GLY A 128 6.42 21.45 -3.64
N ALA A 129 6.60 21.67 -4.94
CA ALA A 129 7.44 20.82 -5.79
C ALA A 129 8.90 20.75 -5.35
N GLU A 130 9.49 21.86 -4.89
CA GLU A 130 10.89 21.90 -4.43
C GLU A 130 11.08 21.07 -3.15
N HIS A 131 10.16 21.16 -2.19
CA HIS A 131 10.20 20.36 -0.96
C HIS A 131 10.08 18.86 -1.27
N LEU A 132 9.19 18.50 -2.20
CA LEU A 132 9.06 17.12 -2.68
C LEU A 132 10.36 16.62 -3.34
N LYS A 133 11.01 17.46 -4.14
CA LYS A 133 12.29 17.16 -4.78
C LYS A 133 13.41 16.97 -3.76
N CYS A 134 13.55 17.88 -2.79
CA CYS A 134 14.51 17.74 -1.70
C CYS A 134 14.29 16.45 -0.90
N LEU A 135 13.03 16.07 -0.68
CA LEU A 135 12.67 14.85 0.03
C LEU A 135 13.05 13.58 -0.75
N LEU A 136 12.87 13.57 -2.07
CA LEU A 136 13.26 12.45 -2.93
C LEU A 136 14.78 12.29 -3.07
N GLY A 137 15.53 13.40 -3.04
CA GLY A 137 17.00 13.42 -3.01
C GLY A 137 17.61 13.40 -1.60
N GLY A 138 16.81 13.08 -0.59
CA GLY A 138 17.27 13.01 0.80
C GLY A 138 18.19 11.82 1.01
N ASN A 139 19.44 12.10 1.39
CA ASN A 139 20.46 11.09 1.73
C ASN A 139 21.19 11.40 3.05
N THR A 140 20.67 12.32 3.86
CA THR A 140 21.32 12.77 5.10
C THR A 140 21.35 11.64 6.15
N SER A 141 22.44 11.59 6.94
CA SER A 141 22.46 10.82 8.19
C SER A 141 21.35 11.32 9.13
N PHE A 142 21.01 10.58 10.20
CA PHE A 142 19.99 10.97 11.18
C PHE A 142 20.36 12.28 11.90
N ALA A 143 20.28 13.39 11.20
CA ALA A 143 20.40 14.74 11.70
C ALA A 143 18.97 15.26 11.80
N TRP A 144 18.28 14.82 12.86
CA TRP A 144 17.08 15.51 13.26
C TRP A 144 17.50 16.86 13.81
N GLU A 145 17.34 17.91 13.01
CA GLU A 145 17.22 19.25 13.58
C GLU A 145 16.03 19.22 14.54
N VAL A 146 16.32 19.56 15.78
CA VAL A 146 15.42 19.47 16.91
C VAL A 146 14.40 20.60 16.77
N ASP A 147 13.33 20.36 16.00
CA ASP A 147 12.11 21.14 16.15
C ASP A 147 11.24 20.44 17.20
N GLN A 148 11.43 20.86 18.45
CA GLN A 148 10.69 20.37 19.63
C GLN A 148 9.25 20.89 19.69
N ASP A 149 8.84 21.77 18.78
CA ASP A 149 7.61 22.56 18.96
C ASP A 149 6.42 22.11 18.09
N ALA A 150 6.56 21.12 17.20
CA ALA A 150 5.48 20.76 16.25
C ALA A 150 4.56 19.59 16.68
N PHE A 151 4.86 18.85 17.76
CA PHE A 151 4.16 17.59 18.07
C PHE A 151 3.43 17.56 19.43
N GLN A 152 2.84 18.69 19.84
CA GLN A 152 1.77 18.68 20.85
C GLN A 152 0.39 18.84 20.20
N THR A 153 -0.16 17.76 19.65
CA THR A 153 -1.62 17.62 19.51
C THR A 153 -2.05 16.18 19.77
N ASP A 154 -2.25 15.86 21.05
CA ASP A 154 -2.95 14.66 21.47
C ASP A 154 -4.39 14.63 20.91
N SER A 155 -4.88 13.41 20.65
CA SER A 155 -6.26 13.03 20.27
C SER A 155 -6.64 12.99 18.78
N LYS A 156 -6.05 13.79 17.88
CA LYS A 156 -6.45 13.78 16.45
C LYS A 156 -5.68 12.77 15.60
N ASP A 157 -4.40 12.58 15.92
CA ASP A 157 -3.51 11.70 15.16
C ASP A 157 -3.85 10.22 15.34
N SER A 158 -4.40 9.83 16.49
CA SER A 158 -4.88 8.46 16.72
C SER A 158 -6.06 8.10 15.81
N ALA A 159 -6.97 9.04 15.56
CA ALA A 159 -8.10 8.85 14.65
C ALA A 159 -7.65 8.80 13.18
N MET A 160 -6.64 9.59 12.79
CA MET A 160 -6.05 9.53 11.44
C MET A 160 -5.24 8.26 11.21
N LEU A 161 -4.47 7.79 12.19
CA LEU A 161 -3.79 6.48 12.12
C LEU A 161 -4.80 5.33 11.99
N SER A 162 -5.96 5.45 12.63
CA SER A 162 -7.06 4.49 12.49
C SER A 162 -7.62 4.47 11.05
N SER A 163 -7.77 5.64 10.41
CA SER A 163 -8.20 5.72 9.00
C SER A 163 -7.18 5.16 8.01
N LEU A 164 -5.88 5.25 8.31
CA LEU A 164 -4.80 4.67 7.49
C LEU A 164 -4.70 3.14 7.59
N ILE A 165 -5.24 2.57 8.67
CA ILE A 165 -5.35 1.12 8.92
C ILE A 165 -6.70 0.58 8.40
N GLN A 166 -7.74 1.43 8.37
CA GLN A 166 -9.11 1.04 8.09
C GLN A 166 -9.62 1.63 6.78
N GLY A 167 -9.05 1.15 5.66
CA GLY A 167 -9.68 0.81 4.37
C GLY A 167 -10.70 1.74 3.69
N SER A 168 -11.04 2.88 4.25
CA SER A 168 -11.87 3.89 3.63
C SER A 168 -10.92 4.95 3.08
N MET A 169 -10.87 5.06 1.74
CA MET A 169 -10.28 6.22 1.08
C MET A 169 -11.12 7.45 1.45
N GLY A 170 -10.93 7.98 2.66
CA GLY A 170 -11.47 9.27 3.07
C GLY A 170 -10.88 10.40 2.22
N MET A 171 -11.28 11.64 2.45
CA MET A 171 -10.64 12.79 1.79
C MET A 171 -9.14 12.80 2.11
N MET A 172 -8.34 12.34 1.15
CA MET A 172 -6.89 12.44 1.23
C MET A 172 -6.51 13.92 1.11
N PRO A 173 -5.57 14.41 1.94
CA PRO A 173 -5.06 15.76 1.79
C PRO A 173 -4.28 15.88 0.47
N THR A 174 -4.33 17.04 -0.16
CA THR A 174 -3.71 17.27 -1.47
C THR A 174 -2.54 18.21 -1.36
N LEU A 175 -1.40 17.83 -1.92
CA LEU A 175 -0.21 18.65 -2.03
C LEU A 175 -0.33 19.52 -3.29
N HIS A 176 -0.36 20.84 -3.14
CA HIS A 176 -0.37 21.76 -4.27
C HIS A 176 1.02 21.85 -4.92
N THR A 177 1.40 20.78 -5.61
CA THR A 177 2.52 20.80 -6.54
C THR A 177 2.03 21.33 -7.88
N GLY A 178 2.78 22.24 -8.51
CA GLY A 178 2.58 22.52 -9.94
C GLY A 178 2.81 21.27 -10.81
N PRO A 179 2.82 21.38 -12.15
CA PRO A 179 3.01 20.24 -13.05
C PRO A 179 4.41 19.57 -12.97
N ASP A 180 5.37 20.19 -12.26
CA ASP A 180 6.74 19.70 -12.13
C ASP A 180 6.89 18.64 -11.02
N CYS A 181 6.40 17.43 -11.31
CA CYS A 181 6.59 16.24 -10.48
C CYS A 181 7.36 15.13 -11.23
N LYS A 182 8.38 15.49 -12.03
CA LYS A 182 9.11 14.55 -12.89
C LYS A 182 9.82 13.45 -12.11
N GLU A 183 10.49 13.80 -11.02
CA GLU A 183 11.23 12.85 -10.19
C GLU A 183 10.30 11.87 -9.47
N LEU A 184 9.22 12.38 -8.86
CA LEU A 184 8.20 11.51 -8.25
C LEU A 184 7.58 10.59 -9.31
N ARG A 185 7.21 11.12 -10.49
CA ARG A 185 6.69 10.32 -11.59
C ARG A 185 7.68 9.22 -11.99
N SER A 186 8.98 9.51 -12.07
CA SER A 186 10.01 8.51 -12.37
C SER A 186 10.07 7.41 -11.31
N VAL A 187 10.02 7.77 -10.03
CA VAL A 187 10.02 6.80 -8.92
C VAL A 187 8.78 5.91 -8.99
N LEU A 188 7.59 6.50 -9.16
CA LEU A 188 6.33 5.76 -9.28
C LEU A 188 6.32 4.84 -10.50
N SER A 189 6.80 5.32 -11.66
CA SER A 189 6.94 4.50 -12.87
C SER A 189 7.88 3.32 -12.64
N SER A 190 9.03 3.52 -12.01
CA SER A 190 9.96 2.42 -11.71
C SER A 190 9.33 1.35 -10.79
N LEU A 191 8.59 1.76 -9.76
CA LEU A 191 7.91 0.83 -8.85
C LEU A 191 6.77 0.07 -9.57
N LEU A 192 6.02 0.75 -10.44
CA LEU A 192 4.95 0.14 -11.24
C LEU A 192 5.51 -0.85 -12.27
N GLU A 193 6.61 -0.51 -12.91
CA GLU A 193 7.34 -1.39 -13.82
C GLU A 193 7.81 -2.64 -13.08
N GLU A 194 8.45 -2.52 -11.93
CA GLU A 194 8.96 -3.67 -11.15
C GLU A 194 7.82 -4.50 -10.49
N SER A 195 6.62 -3.93 -10.35
CA SER A 195 5.52 -4.54 -9.57
C SER A 195 5.08 -5.94 -10.03
N TYR A 196 5.29 -6.31 -11.30
CA TYR A 196 4.91 -7.64 -11.81
C TYR A 196 5.84 -8.77 -11.32
N LEU A 197 7.00 -8.42 -10.75
CA LEU A 197 7.94 -9.38 -10.17
C LEU A 197 7.55 -9.79 -8.74
N PHE A 198 6.59 -9.09 -8.14
CA PHE A 198 6.18 -9.32 -6.76
C PHE A 198 5.15 -10.43 -6.63
N THR A 199 5.02 -10.98 -5.43
CA THR A 199 3.88 -11.84 -5.11
C THR A 199 2.56 -11.05 -5.22
N PRO A 200 1.42 -11.69 -5.54
CA PRO A 200 0.14 -10.98 -5.71
C PRO A 200 -0.24 -10.12 -4.50
N LEU A 201 0.05 -10.57 -3.28
CA LEU A 201 -0.21 -9.82 -2.06
C LEU A 201 0.68 -8.58 -1.94
N CYS A 202 1.98 -8.72 -2.18
CA CYS A 202 2.92 -7.59 -2.15
C CYS A 202 2.60 -6.57 -3.25
N GLN A 203 2.24 -7.05 -4.45
CA GLN A 203 1.81 -6.19 -5.54
C GLN A 203 0.51 -5.43 -5.20
N ALA A 204 -0.48 -6.10 -4.62
CA ALA A 204 -1.72 -5.44 -4.17
C ALA A 204 -1.44 -4.35 -3.12
N ALA A 205 -0.60 -4.64 -2.13
CA ALA A 205 -0.20 -3.67 -1.10
C ALA A 205 0.54 -2.47 -1.70
N LEU A 206 1.49 -2.71 -2.63
CA LEU A 206 2.20 -1.66 -3.36
C LEU A 206 1.20 -0.77 -4.13
N LEU A 207 0.30 -1.36 -4.90
CA LEU A 207 -0.68 -0.63 -5.71
C LEU A 207 -1.60 0.23 -4.85
N HIS A 208 -2.05 -0.29 -3.70
CA HIS A 208 -2.86 0.48 -2.77
C HIS A 208 -2.10 1.71 -2.25
N ARG A 209 -0.83 1.55 -1.83
CA ARG A 209 -0.02 2.68 -1.35
C ARG A 209 0.35 3.67 -2.45
N LEU A 210 0.61 3.20 -3.68
CA LEU A 210 0.80 4.07 -4.84
C LEU A 210 -0.47 4.86 -5.17
N THR A 211 -1.65 4.24 -5.04
CA THR A 211 -2.94 4.90 -5.23
C THR A 211 -3.11 6.06 -4.26
N GLU A 212 -2.77 5.86 -2.98
CA GLU A 212 -2.77 6.93 -1.97
C GLU A 212 -1.81 8.07 -2.34
N VAL A 213 -0.59 7.76 -2.79
CA VAL A 213 0.41 8.77 -3.21
C VAL A 213 -0.09 9.61 -4.39
N VAL A 214 -0.64 8.97 -5.42
CA VAL A 214 -1.16 9.68 -6.60
C VAL A 214 -2.41 10.49 -6.25
N ALA A 215 -3.25 10.01 -5.34
CA ALA A 215 -4.39 10.77 -4.84
C ALA A 215 -3.96 12.04 -4.05
N MET A 216 -2.84 11.98 -3.34
CA MET A 216 -2.29 13.14 -2.62
C MET A 216 -1.60 14.16 -3.53
N VAL A 217 -1.10 13.76 -4.70
CA VAL A 217 -0.30 14.63 -5.59
C VAL A 217 -1.04 14.83 -6.92
N PRO A 218 -1.96 15.80 -7.03
CA PRO A 218 -2.75 16.03 -8.24
C PRO A 218 -1.92 16.40 -9.48
N GLY A 219 -0.65 16.80 -9.32
CA GLY A 219 0.29 17.02 -10.43
C GLY A 219 0.62 15.73 -11.22
N ILE A 220 0.31 14.55 -10.68
CA ILE A 220 0.52 13.26 -11.34
C ILE A 220 -0.85 12.70 -11.76
N PRO A 221 -1.12 12.54 -13.07
CA PRO A 221 -2.37 11.99 -13.55
C PRO A 221 -2.46 10.49 -13.21
N PRO A 222 -3.65 9.99 -12.82
CA PRO A 222 -3.89 8.57 -12.55
C PRO A 222 -3.58 7.63 -13.73
N THR A 223 -3.48 8.16 -14.95
CA THR A 223 -3.12 7.42 -16.16
C THR A 223 -1.76 6.72 -16.07
N ILE A 224 -0.91 7.06 -15.11
CA ILE A 224 0.32 6.30 -14.79
C ILE A 224 0.03 4.81 -14.49
N PHE A 225 -1.16 4.50 -13.96
CA PHE A 225 -1.58 3.13 -13.70
C PHE A 225 -2.12 2.40 -14.94
N ARG A 226 -2.35 3.06 -16.08
CA ARG A 226 -3.07 2.49 -17.24
C ARG A 226 -2.42 1.19 -17.75
N ALA A 227 -1.10 1.17 -17.88
CA ALA A 227 -0.36 -0.02 -18.32
C ALA A 227 -0.53 -1.20 -17.35
N GLN A 228 -0.54 -0.91 -16.05
CA GLN A 228 -0.75 -1.91 -15.02
C GLN A 228 -2.21 -2.37 -14.96
N LEU A 229 -3.16 -1.46 -15.11
CA LEU A 229 -4.59 -1.74 -15.11
C LEU A 229 -4.96 -2.77 -16.18
N LEU A 230 -4.44 -2.62 -17.40
CA LEU A 230 -4.69 -3.58 -18.48
C LEU A 230 -4.26 -5.01 -18.11
N ARG A 231 -3.20 -5.18 -17.31
CA ARG A 231 -2.77 -6.48 -16.79
C ARG A 231 -3.69 -6.98 -15.67
N LEU A 232 -4.12 -6.08 -14.79
CA LEU A 232 -4.93 -6.40 -13.62
C LEU A 232 -6.38 -6.72 -13.96
N LEU A 233 -6.96 -6.13 -15.00
CA LEU A 233 -8.30 -6.51 -15.50
C LEU A 233 -8.39 -8.03 -15.75
N GLY A 234 -7.27 -8.65 -16.14
CA GLY A 234 -7.11 -10.08 -16.38
C GLY A 234 -6.97 -10.98 -15.15
N THR A 235 -6.90 -10.45 -13.92
CA THR A 235 -6.45 -11.22 -12.73
C THR A 235 -7.52 -12.09 -12.07
N SER A 236 -7.16 -13.33 -11.71
CA SER A 236 -7.98 -14.21 -10.85
C SER A 236 -7.63 -14.08 -9.37
N GLU A 237 -6.56 -13.36 -9.04
CA GLU A 237 -6.10 -13.17 -7.66
C GLU A 237 -6.98 -12.14 -6.95
N VAL A 238 -7.64 -12.58 -5.87
CA VAL A 238 -8.57 -11.77 -5.07
C VAL A 238 -7.94 -10.45 -4.61
N CYS A 239 -6.70 -10.50 -4.12
CA CYS A 239 -5.99 -9.32 -3.60
C CYS A 239 -5.74 -8.26 -4.69
N LEU A 240 -5.40 -8.70 -5.91
CA LEU A 240 -5.16 -7.81 -7.05
C LEU A 240 -6.47 -7.25 -7.62
N PHE A 241 -7.53 -8.06 -7.61
CA PHE A 241 -8.87 -7.59 -7.95
C PHE A 241 -9.33 -6.49 -6.99
N HIS A 242 -9.17 -6.72 -5.68
CA HIS A 242 -9.48 -5.73 -4.65
C HIS A 242 -8.70 -4.42 -4.84
N ALA A 243 -7.38 -4.51 -5.10
CA ALA A 243 -6.57 -3.33 -5.39
C ALA A 243 -7.07 -2.55 -6.62
N THR A 244 -7.59 -3.25 -7.62
CA THR A 244 -8.19 -2.62 -8.82
C THR A 244 -9.48 -1.87 -8.48
N LEU A 245 -10.33 -2.45 -7.63
CA LEU A 245 -11.53 -1.77 -7.14
C LEU A 245 -11.18 -0.55 -6.28
N LEU A 246 -10.14 -0.62 -5.44
CA LEU A 246 -9.67 0.54 -4.69
C LEU A 246 -9.16 1.66 -5.60
N MET A 247 -8.44 1.33 -6.67
CA MET A 247 -8.07 2.31 -7.71
C MET A 247 -9.31 2.91 -8.39
N LYS A 248 -10.35 2.10 -8.61
CA LYS A 248 -11.63 2.59 -9.16
C LYS A 248 -12.32 3.55 -8.20
N CYS A 249 -12.38 3.23 -6.91
CA CYS A 249 -12.90 4.14 -5.88
C CYS A 249 -12.14 5.47 -5.86
N ALA A 250 -10.82 5.44 -6.02
CA ALA A 250 -9.98 6.63 -5.93
C ALA A 250 -10.05 7.53 -7.17
N PHE A 251 -10.11 6.95 -8.36
CA PHE A 251 -9.88 7.68 -9.61
C PHE A 251 -11.06 7.67 -10.59
N THR A 252 -12.05 6.79 -10.44
CA THR A 252 -13.29 6.80 -11.21
C THR A 252 -13.04 7.04 -12.72
N ASP A 253 -13.63 8.10 -13.29
CA ASP A 253 -13.55 8.47 -14.71
C ASP A 253 -12.15 8.93 -15.16
N SER A 254 -11.25 9.27 -14.23
CA SER A 254 -9.90 9.71 -14.58
C SER A 254 -8.95 8.56 -14.95
N LEU A 255 -9.32 7.31 -14.62
CA LEU A 255 -8.52 6.11 -14.92
C LEU A 255 -9.33 5.03 -15.66
N PHE A 256 -10.62 4.89 -15.38
CA PHE A 256 -11.47 3.83 -15.92
C PHE A 256 -12.44 4.38 -16.97
N SER A 257 -12.59 3.65 -18.09
CA SER A 257 -13.65 3.89 -19.05
C SER A 257 -14.92 3.13 -18.65
N ALA A 258 -16.06 3.49 -19.24
CA ALA A 258 -17.31 2.73 -19.08
C ALA A 258 -17.13 1.26 -19.53
N GLU A 259 -16.34 1.00 -20.58
CA GLU A 259 -16.02 -0.37 -21.01
C GLU A 259 -15.27 -1.15 -19.93
N ASP A 260 -14.26 -0.53 -19.29
CA ASP A 260 -13.50 -1.14 -18.20
C ASP A 260 -14.41 -1.49 -17.00
N GLU A 261 -15.38 -0.61 -16.68
CA GLU A 261 -16.38 -0.86 -15.63
C GLU A 261 -17.27 -2.05 -15.97
N THR A 262 -17.81 -2.08 -17.19
CA THR A 262 -18.68 -3.19 -17.63
C THR A 262 -17.94 -4.52 -17.56
N PHE A 263 -16.65 -4.51 -17.93
CA PHE A 263 -15.79 -5.69 -17.90
C PHE A 263 -15.51 -6.15 -16.46
N LEU A 264 -15.21 -5.22 -15.54
CA LEU A 264 -15.02 -5.53 -14.12
C LEU A 264 -16.27 -6.13 -13.49
N LEU A 265 -17.45 -5.58 -13.79
CA LEU A 265 -18.74 -6.07 -13.30
C LEU A 265 -19.04 -7.48 -13.81
N LYS A 266 -18.88 -7.71 -15.12
CA LYS A 266 -19.02 -9.06 -15.71
C LYS A 266 -18.08 -10.06 -15.04
N ARG A 267 -16.85 -9.64 -14.76
CA ARG A 267 -15.84 -10.49 -14.12
C ARG A 267 -16.18 -10.81 -12.66
N LEU A 268 -16.61 -9.82 -11.88
CA LEU A 268 -17.12 -10.03 -10.52
C LEU A 268 -18.26 -11.05 -10.50
N LEU A 269 -19.20 -10.91 -11.43
CA LEU A 269 -20.34 -11.81 -11.55
C LEU A 269 -19.89 -13.24 -11.85
N VAL A 270 -19.00 -13.44 -12.84
CA VAL A 270 -18.44 -14.77 -13.17
C VAL A 270 -17.69 -15.37 -11.99
N LEU A 271 -16.85 -14.59 -11.30
CA LEU A 271 -16.05 -15.08 -10.17
C LEU A 271 -16.92 -15.42 -8.96
N SER A 272 -18.00 -14.69 -8.71
CA SER A 272 -18.95 -15.01 -7.62
C SER A 272 -19.63 -16.38 -7.80
N GLN A 273 -19.68 -16.88 -9.03
CA GLN A 273 -20.31 -18.16 -9.40
C GLN A 273 -19.30 -19.28 -9.68
N HIS A 274 -18.00 -18.97 -9.73
CA HIS A 274 -17.01 -19.90 -10.25
C HIS A 274 -16.90 -21.16 -9.38
N PRO A 275 -17.14 -22.36 -9.91
CA PRO A 275 -17.31 -23.57 -9.10
C PRO A 275 -16.05 -23.96 -8.32
N LEU A 276 -14.86 -23.64 -8.86
CA LEU A 276 -13.57 -23.96 -8.22
C LEU A 276 -13.15 -22.98 -7.13
N LEU A 277 -13.85 -21.84 -6.96
CA LEU A 277 -13.51 -20.88 -5.91
C LEU A 277 -14.14 -21.27 -4.59
N SER A 278 -13.42 -20.97 -3.52
CA SER A 278 -13.87 -21.19 -2.16
C SER A 278 -15.04 -20.26 -1.81
N ILE A 279 -15.85 -20.64 -0.81
CA ILE A 279 -16.99 -19.83 -0.36
C ILE A 279 -16.56 -18.42 0.08
N PRO A 280 -15.46 -18.22 0.84
CA PRO A 280 -15.01 -16.88 1.21
C PRO A 280 -14.69 -15.98 0.01
N GLU A 281 -14.09 -16.53 -1.05
CA GLU A 281 -13.78 -15.77 -2.26
C GLU A 281 -15.05 -15.36 -3.01
N LYS A 282 -16.02 -16.29 -3.13
CA LYS A 282 -17.33 -15.99 -3.73
C LYS A 282 -18.05 -14.89 -2.96
N LEU A 283 -18.04 -14.98 -1.63
CA LEU A 283 -18.62 -13.97 -0.75
C LEU A 283 -17.97 -12.60 -0.93
N PHE A 284 -16.63 -12.57 -1.03
CA PHE A 284 -15.89 -11.35 -1.31
C PHE A 284 -16.32 -10.72 -2.65
N TYR A 285 -16.40 -11.52 -3.73
CA TYR A 285 -16.84 -11.00 -5.03
C TYR A 285 -18.28 -10.51 -5.00
N MET A 286 -19.17 -11.19 -4.26
CA MET A 286 -20.52 -10.71 -4.05
C MET A 286 -20.51 -9.36 -3.35
N ASP A 287 -19.81 -9.23 -2.23
CA ASP A 287 -19.68 -7.96 -1.49
C ASP A 287 -19.16 -6.82 -2.38
N CYS A 288 -18.20 -7.11 -3.25
CA CYS A 288 -17.68 -6.14 -4.22
C CYS A 288 -18.73 -5.69 -5.26
N ILE A 289 -19.68 -6.54 -5.66
CA ILE A 289 -20.79 -6.15 -6.54
C ILE A 289 -21.75 -5.22 -5.78
N LEU A 290 -22.00 -5.50 -4.50
CA LEU A 290 -22.93 -4.72 -3.67
C LEU A 290 -22.41 -3.32 -3.37
N HIS A 291 -21.09 -3.19 -3.26
CA HIS A 291 -20.39 -1.94 -2.94
C HIS A 291 -19.55 -1.45 -4.12
N PHE A 292 -19.96 -1.77 -5.35
CA PHE A 292 -19.19 -1.38 -6.52
C PHE A 292 -19.07 0.15 -6.58
N PRO A 293 -17.85 0.71 -6.75
CA PRO A 293 -17.64 2.15 -6.83
C PRO A 293 -18.17 2.73 -8.15
N GLU A 294 -19.47 3.03 -8.17
CA GLU A 294 -20.16 3.64 -9.31
C GLU A 294 -19.69 5.06 -9.59
N ASN A 295 -19.54 5.39 -10.88
CA ASN A 295 -19.21 6.74 -11.34
C ASN A 295 -20.39 7.74 -11.20
N ARG A 296 -21.63 7.26 -11.03
CA ARG A 296 -22.84 8.10 -10.87
C ARG A 296 -23.87 7.41 -9.98
N PRO A 297 -24.68 8.16 -9.21
CA PRO A 297 -25.90 7.60 -8.65
C PRO A 297 -26.86 7.19 -9.78
N ILE A 298 -27.66 6.14 -9.55
CA ILE A 298 -28.58 5.43 -10.47
C ILE A 298 -29.65 6.32 -11.16
N SER A 299 -29.61 7.65 -11.02
CA SER A 299 -30.59 8.59 -11.59
C SER A 299 -29.97 9.63 -12.53
N CYS A 300 -29.50 9.22 -13.70
CA CYS A 300 -29.32 10.04 -14.93
C CYS A 300 -28.57 9.18 -15.95
N SER A 301 -29.08 8.78 -17.10
CA SER A 301 -30.07 9.39 -17.99
C SER A 301 -30.42 8.35 -19.07
N ASP A 302 -31.55 8.56 -19.74
CA ASP A 302 -32.12 7.75 -20.81
C ASP A 302 -31.15 7.26 -21.90
N SER A 303 -31.51 6.11 -22.46
CA SER A 303 -31.10 5.48 -23.74
C SER A 303 -29.82 4.62 -23.79
N ASP A 304 -30.09 3.35 -24.14
CA ASP A 304 -29.29 2.26 -24.68
C ASP A 304 -28.18 1.60 -23.84
N GLU A 305 -28.36 0.28 -23.65
CA GLU A 305 -27.56 -0.68 -22.86
C GLU A 305 -27.45 -0.36 -21.37
N ALA A 306 -28.60 -0.38 -20.68
CA ALA A 306 -28.64 -0.35 -19.22
C ALA A 306 -27.88 -1.56 -18.65
N LEU A 307 -26.67 -1.31 -18.14
CA LEU A 307 -26.00 -2.19 -17.19
C LEU A 307 -27.00 -2.57 -16.09
N PRO A 308 -27.02 -3.84 -15.65
CA PRO A 308 -27.98 -4.28 -14.66
C PRO A 308 -27.85 -3.39 -13.42
N VAL A 309 -29.00 -2.85 -12.98
CA VAL A 309 -29.13 -2.05 -11.76
C VAL A 309 -28.33 -2.75 -10.67
N LEU A 310 -27.24 -2.10 -10.26
CA LEU A 310 -26.37 -2.62 -9.23
C LEU A 310 -27.21 -2.90 -7.99
N LEU A 311 -26.93 -4.06 -7.41
CA LEU A 311 -27.72 -4.66 -6.34
C LEU A 311 -27.89 -3.65 -5.21
N THR A 312 -29.09 -3.08 -5.08
CA THR A 312 -29.40 -2.23 -3.94
C THR A 312 -29.02 -2.93 -2.63
N PRO A 313 -28.63 -2.22 -1.55
CA PRO A 313 -28.30 -2.84 -0.26
C PRO A 313 -29.37 -3.79 0.30
N GLN A 314 -30.61 -3.66 -0.17
CA GLN A 314 -31.70 -4.57 0.16
C GLN A 314 -31.65 -5.88 -0.65
N LEU A 315 -31.39 -5.81 -1.96
CA LEU A 315 -31.12 -6.99 -2.81
C LEU A 315 -29.83 -7.71 -2.36
N ALA A 316 -28.83 -6.94 -1.92
CA ALA A 316 -27.59 -7.41 -1.32
C ALA A 316 -27.81 -8.35 -0.12
N SER A 317 -28.73 -7.97 0.77
CA SER A 317 -29.05 -8.76 1.97
C SER A 317 -29.64 -10.14 1.62
N THR A 318 -30.27 -10.28 0.45
CA THR A 318 -30.81 -11.56 0.00
C THR A 318 -29.72 -12.51 -0.47
N LEU A 319 -28.57 -12.01 -0.89
CA LEU A 319 -27.45 -12.75 -1.48
C LEU A 319 -26.49 -13.35 -0.46
N LEU A 320 -26.70 -13.08 0.83
CA LEU A 320 -25.98 -13.76 1.91
C LEU A 320 -26.28 -15.27 1.85
N PRO A 321 -25.26 -16.13 1.68
CA PRO A 321 -25.45 -17.55 1.54
C PRO A 321 -26.07 -18.09 2.83
N THR A 322 -27.26 -18.67 2.69
CA THR A 322 -27.90 -19.42 3.76
C THR A 322 -27.69 -20.90 3.51
N VAL A 323 -27.87 -21.73 4.53
CA VAL A 323 -27.74 -23.20 4.41
C VAL A 323 -28.61 -23.78 3.28
N PHE A 324 -29.68 -23.08 2.90
CA PHE A 324 -30.64 -23.50 1.86
C PHE A 324 -30.44 -22.82 0.51
N ASN A 325 -29.58 -21.80 0.43
CA ASN A 325 -29.38 -21.01 -0.77
C ASN A 325 -27.88 -20.83 -1.00
N ASP A 326 -27.30 -21.70 -1.82
CA ASP A 326 -25.95 -21.50 -2.31
C ASP A 326 -25.88 -20.27 -3.23
N SER A 327 -24.68 -19.71 -3.40
CA SER A 327 -24.48 -18.48 -4.17
C SER A 327 -24.96 -18.62 -5.62
N ALA A 328 -24.82 -19.82 -6.21
CA ALA A 328 -25.27 -20.12 -7.55
C ALA A 328 -26.81 -20.04 -7.69
N THR A 329 -27.57 -20.65 -6.77
CA THR A 329 -29.05 -20.60 -6.82
C THR A 329 -29.58 -19.20 -6.49
N MET A 330 -28.89 -18.43 -5.65
CA MET A 330 -29.24 -17.02 -5.40
C MET A 330 -29.08 -16.16 -6.66
N LEU A 331 -27.97 -16.30 -7.37
CA LEU A 331 -27.69 -15.53 -8.59
C LEU A 331 -28.56 -15.97 -9.78
N ALA A 332 -28.88 -17.26 -9.87
CA ALA A 332 -29.84 -17.80 -10.83
C ALA A 332 -31.23 -17.15 -10.69
N ARG A 333 -31.71 -16.98 -9.45
CA ARG A 333 -32.99 -16.31 -9.15
C ARG A 333 -33.03 -14.84 -9.55
N LEU A 334 -31.87 -14.19 -9.62
CA LEU A 334 -31.75 -12.80 -10.07
C LEU A 334 -31.56 -12.70 -11.59
N HIS A 335 -31.67 -13.80 -12.34
CA HIS A 335 -31.43 -13.87 -13.78
C HIS A 335 -30.02 -13.42 -14.22
N LEU A 336 -29.06 -13.41 -13.29
CA LEU A 336 -27.67 -12.99 -13.56
C LEU A 336 -26.80 -14.15 -14.06
N GLN A 337 -27.40 -15.26 -14.48
CA GLN A 337 -26.69 -16.45 -14.98
C GLN A 337 -26.62 -16.54 -16.51
N SER A 338 -27.25 -15.61 -17.24
CA SER A 338 -27.40 -15.71 -18.70
C SER A 338 -26.93 -14.46 -19.47
N LEU A 339 -25.78 -13.89 -19.11
CA LEU A 339 -25.10 -12.86 -19.90
C LEU A 339 -23.72 -13.33 -20.35
#